data_AF-A0A4V2HGI4-F1
#
_entry.id   AF-A0A4V2HGI4-F1
#
_cell.length_a   1.000
_cell.length_b   1.000
_cell.length_c   1.000
_cell.angle_alpha   90.00
_cell.angle_beta   90.00
_cell.angle_gamma   90.00
#
_symmetry.space_group_name_H-M   'P 1'
#
loop_
_entity.id
_entity.type
_entity.pdbx_description
1 polymer ?
#
loop_
_entity_poly.entity_id
_entity_poly.type
_entity_poly.pdbx_seq_one_letter_code
_entity_poly.pdbx_strand_id
1 'polypeptide(L)'
;MANKPTADASPVAHFEQSLDELEQLVARMEQGDLSLEESLAAYERGVGLYRSCRTALEQAELRVRLLTDPDRPETAEPFAPLPDGQ
;
A
#
# COMPACT_ATOMS: atom_id res chain seq x y z
N MET A 1 -27.52 -6.70 -19.66
CA MET A 1 -26.51 -5.63 -19.93
C MET A 1 -26.13 -5.08 -18.57
N ALA A 2 -24.91 -5.04 -18.06
CA ALA A 2 -23.58 -5.29 -18.60
C ALA A 2 -22.71 -5.93 -17.49
N ASN A 3 -21.81 -6.82 -17.89
CA ASN A 3 -20.79 -7.44 -17.04
C ASN A 3 -19.78 -6.34 -16.65
N LYS A 4 -19.84 -5.85 -15.40
CA LYS A 4 -18.77 -5.00 -14.87
C LYS A 4 -17.65 -5.96 -14.48
N PRO A 5 -16.49 -5.95 -15.18
CA PRO A 5 -15.43 -6.87 -14.84
C PRO A 5 -15.04 -6.56 -13.40
N THR A 6 -15.06 -7.59 -12.55
CA THR A 6 -14.51 -7.57 -11.20
C THR A 6 -13.08 -7.08 -11.37
N ALA A 7 -12.83 -5.81 -11.05
CA ALA A 7 -11.49 -5.24 -11.07
C ALA A 7 -10.70 -5.96 -9.98
N ASP A 8 -10.06 -7.04 -10.42
CA ASP A 8 -8.97 -7.78 -9.83
C ASP A 8 -8.89 -7.76 -8.29
N ALA A 9 -9.27 -8.86 -7.65
CA ALA A 9 -8.91 -9.14 -6.25
C ALA A 9 -7.41 -9.49 -6.09
N SER A 10 -6.55 -8.81 -6.87
CA SER A 10 -5.11 -9.01 -6.88
C SER A 10 -4.44 -8.10 -5.85
N PRO A 11 -3.30 -8.53 -5.29
CA PRO A 11 -2.50 -7.70 -4.37
C PRO A 11 -2.18 -6.31 -4.96
N VAL A 12 -2.01 -6.23 -6.28
CA VAL A 12 -1.73 -4.98 -7.01
C VAL A 12 -2.91 -4.01 -6.96
N ALA A 13 -4.13 -4.48 -7.19
CA ALA A 13 -5.32 -3.61 -7.13
C ALA A 13 -5.59 -3.12 -5.70
N HIS A 14 -5.33 -3.96 -4.70
CA HIS A 14 -5.39 -3.57 -3.29
C HIS A 14 -4.33 -2.52 -2.92
N PHE A 15 -3.13 -2.61 -3.50
CA PHE A 15 -2.09 -1.60 -3.34
C PHE A 15 -2.50 -0.26 -3.93
N GLU A 16 -2.91 -0.22 -5.20
CA GLU A 16 -3.30 1.03 -5.88
C GLU A 16 -4.45 1.74 -5.16
N GLN A 17 -5.45 0.99 -4.70
CA GLN A 17 -6.56 1.56 -3.94
C GLN A 17 -6.10 2.11 -2.58
N SER A 18 -5.26 1.38 -1.85
CA SER A 18 -4.77 1.83 -0.54
C SER A 18 -3.87 3.05 -0.66
N LEU A 19 -3.10 3.15 -1.75
CA LEU A 19 -2.23 4.27 -2.05
C LEU A 19 -3.03 5.53 -2.40
N ASP A 20 -4.01 5.42 -3.31
CA ASP A 20 -4.89 6.54 -3.69
C ASP A 20 -5.63 7.11 -2.47
N GLU A 21 -6.16 6.24 -1.61
CA GLU A 21 -6.82 6.66 -0.38
C GLU A 21 -5.85 7.36 0.59
N LEU A 22 -4.61 6.89 0.67
CA LEU A 22 -3.58 7.49 1.52
C LEU A 22 -3.17 8.88 1.00
N GLU A 23 -3.01 9.04 -0.31
CA GLU A 23 -2.70 10.33 -0.94
C GLU A 23 -3.80 11.36 -0.70
N GLN A 24 -5.07 10.96 -0.87
CA GLN A 24 -6.22 11.82 -0.59
C GLN A 24 -6.31 12.22 0.88
N LEU A 25 -6.02 11.28 1.77
CA LEU A 25 -6.00 11.51 3.21
C LEU A 25 -4.91 12.50 3.61
N VAL A 26 -3.69 12.32 3.10
CA VAL A 26 -2.56 13.24 3.33
C VAL A 26 -2.91 14.63 2.80
N ALA A 27 -3.41 14.72 1.58
CA ALA A 27 -3.83 16.01 1.00
C ALA A 27 -4.88 16.72 1.86
N ARG A 28 -5.80 15.98 2.48
CA ARG A 28 -6.77 16.54 3.44
C ARG A 28 -6.12 16.99 4.74
N MET A 29 -5.13 16.26 5.24
CA MET A 29 -4.38 16.65 6.45
C MET A 29 -3.55 17.92 6.22
N GLU A 30 -2.96 18.07 5.03
CA GLU A 30 -2.17 19.24 4.65
C GLU A 30 -3.01 20.52 4.46
N GLN A 31 -4.32 20.39 4.18
CA GLN A 31 -5.24 21.53 4.09
C GLN A 31 -5.44 22.25 5.43
N GLY A 32 -5.20 21.56 6.57
CA GLY A 32 -5.20 22.18 7.90
C GLY A 32 -6.57 22.51 8.51
N ASP A 33 -7.67 22.12 7.86
CA ASP A 33 -9.04 22.38 8.35
C ASP A 33 -9.60 21.27 9.27
N LEU A 34 -8.77 20.33 9.74
CA LEU A 34 -9.19 19.22 10.58
C LEU A 34 -9.19 19.61 12.07
N SER A 35 -10.24 19.23 12.79
CA SER A 35 -10.22 19.24 14.25
C SER A 35 -9.19 18.24 14.80
N LEU A 36 -8.85 18.34 16.08
CA LEU A 36 -7.92 17.40 16.73
C LEU A 36 -8.39 15.94 16.64
N GLU A 37 -9.69 15.71 16.85
CA GLU A 37 -10.29 14.38 16.78
C GLU A 37 -10.24 13.83 15.33
N GLU A 38 -10.55 14.66 14.35
CA GLU A 38 -10.43 14.28 12.93
C GLU A 38 -8.98 14.04 12.51
N SER A 39 -8.04 14.81 13.06
CA SER A 39 -6.60 14.64 12.79
C SER A 39 -6.09 13.32 13.34
N LEU A 40 -6.54 12.91 14.54
CA LEU A 40 -6.22 11.61 15.12
C LEU A 40 -6.84 10.47 14.30
N ALA A 41 -8.11 10.58 13.93
CA ALA A 41 -8.77 9.58 13.09
C ALA A 41 -8.12 9.46 11.70
N ALA A 42 -7.71 10.58 11.11
CA ALA A 42 -6.97 10.61 9.85
C ALA A 42 -5.61 9.91 10.02
N TYR A 43 -4.86 10.21 11.07
CA TYR A 43 -3.58 9.54 11.34
C TYR A 43 -3.74 8.01 11.49
N GLU A 44 -4.70 7.54 12.29
CA GLU A 44 -4.96 6.11 12.48
C GLU A 44 -5.29 5.42 11.14
N ARG A 45 -6.14 6.05 10.33
CA ARG A 45 -6.47 5.57 8.99
C ARG A 45 -5.24 5.52 8.09
N GLY A 46 -4.41 6.56 8.11
CA GLY A 46 -3.18 6.64 7.32
C GLY A 46 -2.20 5.53 7.67
N VAL A 47 -2.02 5.23 8.96
CA VAL A 47 -1.20 4.09 9.42
C VAL A 47 -1.78 2.76 8.92
N GLY A 48 -3.11 2.61 8.93
CA GLY A 48 -3.78 1.43 8.38
C GLY A 48 -3.50 1.25 6.88
N LEU A 49 -3.69 2.30 6.09
CA LEU A 49 -3.45 2.30 4.65
C LEU A 49 -1.99 2.01 4.31
N TYR A 50 -1.05 2.64 5.03
CA TYR A 50 0.39 2.37 4.88
C TYR A 50 0.71 0.89 5.12
N ARG A 51 0.15 0.27 6.16
CA ARG A 51 0.34 -1.16 6.44
C ARG A 51 -0.23 -2.04 5.33
N SER A 52 -1.39 -1.69 4.78
CA SER A 52 -1.98 -2.38 3.64
C SER A 52 -1.08 -2.31 2.41
N CYS A 53 -0.56 -1.13 2.09
CA CYS A 53 0.39 -0.94 0.99
C CYS A 53 1.65 -1.81 1.18
N ARG A 54 2.25 -1.80 2.38
CA ARG A 54 3.41 -2.65 2.69
C ARG A 54 3.11 -4.13 2.51
N THR A 55 1.99 -4.60 3.04
CA THR A 55 1.59 -6.02 2.93
C THR A 55 1.44 -6.43 1.47
N ALA A 56 0.84 -5.57 0.64
CA ALA A 56 0.69 -5.84 -0.79
C ALA A 56 2.04 -5.91 -1.52
N LEU A 57 2.98 -5.01 -1.19
CA LEU A 57 4.35 -5.04 -1.72
C LEU A 57 5.10 -6.31 -1.30
N GLU A 58 4.99 -6.72 -0.03
CA GLU A 58 5.61 -7.96 0.48
C GLU A 58 5.08 -9.20 -0.25
N GLN A 59 3.77 -9.24 -0.52
CA GLN A 59 3.16 -10.32 -1.31
C GLN A 59 3.64 -10.33 -2.76
N ALA A 60 3.74 -9.16 -3.38
CA ALA A 60 4.25 -9.02 -4.74
C ALA A 60 5.71 -9.46 -4.83
N GLU A 61 6.54 -9.05 -3.87
CA GLU A 61 7.94 -9.47 -3.75
C GLU A 61 8.04 -10.99 -3.63
N LEU A 62 7.33 -11.61 -2.68
CA LEU A 62 7.30 -13.06 -2.51
C LEU A 62 6.93 -13.77 -3.82
N ARG A 63 5.97 -13.23 -4.56
CA ARG A 63 5.55 -13.78 -5.84
C ARG A 63 6.68 -13.70 -6.87
N VAL A 64 7.39 -12.57 -6.97
CA VAL A 64 8.55 -12.40 -7.85
C VAL A 64 9.67 -13.38 -7.47
N ARG A 65 9.95 -13.55 -6.18
CA ARG A 65 10.96 -14.50 -5.69
C ARG A 65 10.70 -15.93 -6.15
N LEU A 66 9.46 -16.40 -5.93
CA LEU A 66 9.03 -17.75 -6.35
C LEU A 66 9.09 -17.96 -7.86
N LEU A 67 8.92 -16.90 -8.65
CA LEU A 67 9.00 -16.96 -10.12
C LEU A 67 10.44 -16.90 -10.64
N THR A 68 11.35 -16.24 -9.91
CA THR A 68 12.72 -15.98 -10.36
C THR A 68 13.66 -17.13 -10.01
N ASP A 69 13.58 -17.64 -8.78
CA ASP A 69 14.39 -18.78 -8.34
C ASP A 69 13.56 -19.65 -7.36
N PRO A 70 12.79 -20.62 -7.89
CA PRO A 70 11.90 -21.44 -7.06
C PRO A 70 12.65 -22.36 -6.09
N ASP A 71 13.93 -22.64 -6.33
CA ASP A 71 14.79 -23.49 -5.49
C ASP A 71 15.53 -22.68 -4.40
N ARG A 72 15.71 -21.37 -4.58
CA ARG A 72 16.36 -20.48 -3.59
C ARG A 72 15.65 -19.13 -3.43
N PRO A 73 14.38 -19.11 -3.03
CA PRO A 73 13.62 -17.86 -2.86
C PRO A 73 14.21 -16.96 -1.77
N GLU A 74 15.01 -17.49 -0.85
CA GLU A 74 15.69 -16.72 0.22
C GLU A 74 16.83 -15.80 -0.26
N THR A 75 17.32 -15.99 -1.49
CA THR A 75 18.46 -15.22 -2.03
C THR A 75 18.05 -13.91 -2.70
N ALA A 76 16.75 -13.69 -2.88
CA ALA A 76 16.25 -12.50 -3.55
C ALA A 76 16.21 -11.31 -2.61
N GLU A 77 16.86 -10.22 -3.01
CA GLU A 77 16.93 -8.97 -2.25
C GLU A 77 15.51 -8.45 -1.91
N PRO A 78 15.25 -8.07 -0.64
CA PRO A 78 13.99 -7.43 -0.25
C PRO A 78 13.90 -6.01 -0.80
N PHE A 79 12.68 -5.56 -1.05
CA PHE A 79 12.39 -4.17 -1.37
C PHE A 79 12.56 -3.33 -0.10
N ALA A 80 13.78 -2.86 0.12
CA ALA A 80 14.09 -2.00 1.25
C ALA A 80 13.34 -0.67 1.10
N PRO A 81 12.67 -0.17 2.16
CA PRO A 81 12.11 1.17 2.15
C PRO A 81 13.25 2.17 1.90
N LEU A 82 13.03 3.12 0.99
CA LEU A 82 13.96 4.23 0.79
C LEU A 82 14.19 4.90 2.15
N PRO A 83 15.44 5.15 2.55
CA PRO A 83 15.70 5.91 3.78
C PRO A 83 14.96 7.24 3.67
N ASP A 84 14.11 7.54 4.65
CA ASP A 84 13.42 8.82 4.73
C ASP A 84 14.45 9.93 4.52
N GLY A 85 14.22 10.74 3.49
CA GLY A 85 15.19 11.69 2.96
C GLY A 85 15.90 12.47 4.06
N GLN A 86 17.22 12.30 4.13
CA GLN A 86 18.11 13.14 4.89
C GLN A 86 18.28 14.52 4.24
#